data_AF-A0ABD3PYQ0-F1
#
_entry.id   AF-A0ABD3PYQ0-F1
#
_cell.length_a   1.000
_cell.length_b   1.000
_cell.length_c   1.000
_cell.angle_alpha   90.00
_cell.angle_beta   90.00
_cell.angle_gamma   90.00
#
_symmetry.space_group_name_H-M   'P 1'
#
loop_
_entity.id
_entity.type
_entity.pdbx_description
1 polymer ?
#
loop_
_entity_poly.entity_id
_entity_poly.type
_entity_poly.pdbx_seq_one_letter_code
_entity_poly.pdbx_strand_id
1 'polypeptide(L)'
;MGQGTSSPELPSSWIEILPTITGEDILRSSKKRCRVSEDKRVYLDDEIFDLDEHVPLALEILSTHPPLKDVRFKLVPGRMMEERFWAALFGILNDGGVDIDEVVGDVAIDDDYETGDEVEVDNINNNGGSPHGKAAQVHQYDQMNTEGQASADAPPSYLEEIKAQQELISRLQKSLREANHKIRKLSLEVHKERKKRHDEGVSNGETQQEHSGQSPSLCPRCNSKLGSQPQQQHSGHWEMHPDCKEFLKLDEHLKENLRKEKEKRLNEVLSQMKFILDSDEMKDTYGKWSCCGKEEYEAEECKE
;
A
#
# COMPACT_ATOMS: atom_id res chain seq x y z
N MET A 1 37.11 21.86 10.08
CA MET A 1 36.56 21.13 11.24
C MET A 1 35.22 20.58 10.83
N GLY A 2 35.14 19.30 10.47
CA GLY A 2 33.88 18.67 10.09
C GLY A 2 33.05 18.44 11.35
N GLN A 3 31.87 19.04 11.43
CA GLN A 3 30.88 18.65 12.44
C GLN A 3 30.47 17.21 12.08
N GLY A 4 30.92 16.24 12.87
CA GLY A 4 30.35 14.90 12.80
C GLY A 4 28.86 15.02 13.03
N THR A 5 28.05 14.52 12.09
CA THR A 5 26.61 14.42 12.26
C THR A 5 26.37 13.59 13.51
N SER A 6 25.88 14.21 14.58
CA SER A 6 25.51 13.46 15.78
C SER A 6 24.35 12.55 15.39
N SER A 7 24.58 11.24 15.40
CA SER A 7 23.48 10.29 15.27
C SER A 7 22.48 10.54 16.40
N PRO A 8 21.18 10.53 16.12
CA PRO A 8 20.18 10.66 17.17
C PRO A 8 20.32 9.49 18.15
N GLU A 9 20.48 9.77 19.43
CA GLU A 9 20.47 8.73 20.47
C GLU A 9 19.01 8.28 20.72
N LEU A 10 18.78 6.96 20.79
CA LEU A 10 17.46 6.43 21.11
C LEU A 10 17.09 6.70 22.57
N PRO A 11 15.84 7.10 22.87
CA PRO A 11 15.36 7.17 24.24
C PRO A 11 15.54 5.82 24.95
N SER A 12 16.01 5.83 26.21
CA SER A 12 16.24 4.60 26.97
C SER A 12 14.98 3.75 27.12
N SER A 13 13.81 4.38 27.22
CA SER A 13 12.52 3.69 27.24
C SER A 13 12.29 2.85 25.98
N TRP A 14 12.69 3.33 24.81
CA TRP A 14 12.54 2.58 23.56
C TRP A 14 13.46 1.37 23.50
N ILE A 15 14.67 1.49 24.02
CA ILE A 15 15.63 0.39 24.06
C ILE A 15 15.10 -0.80 24.89
N GLU A 16 14.35 -0.51 25.95
CA GLU A 16 13.71 -1.54 26.78
C GLU A 16 12.51 -2.20 26.08
N ILE A 17 11.76 -1.43 25.27
CA ILE A 17 10.55 -1.89 24.58
C ILE A 17 10.89 -2.70 23.31
N LEU A 18 11.86 -2.23 22.51
CA LEU A 18 12.18 -2.78 21.18
C LEU A 18 12.29 -4.32 21.14
N PRO A 19 12.97 -4.99 22.09
CA PRO A 19 13.09 -6.44 22.09
C PRO A 19 11.77 -7.21 22.30
N THR A 20 10.74 -6.53 22.80
CA THR A 20 9.42 -7.14 23.07
C THR A 20 8.47 -7.03 21.88
N ILE A 21 8.77 -6.15 20.91
CA ILE A 21 7.93 -5.90 19.75
C ILE A 21 8.03 -7.06 18.75
N THR A 22 6.90 -7.69 18.46
CA THR A 22 6.77 -8.72 17.43
C THR A 22 6.15 -8.16 16.14
N GLY A 23 6.23 -8.95 15.06
CA GLY A 23 5.53 -8.60 13.81
C GLY A 23 4.01 -8.53 13.95
N GLU A 24 3.42 -9.29 14.88
CA GLU A 24 1.98 -9.24 15.16
C GLU A 24 1.59 -7.96 15.87
N ASP A 25 2.43 -7.44 16.77
CA ASP A 25 2.21 -6.17 17.45
C ASP A 25 2.22 -5.01 16.44
N ILE A 26 3.17 -5.02 15.50
CA ILE A 26 3.24 -4.03 14.42
C ILE A 26 1.97 -4.11 13.55
N LEU A 27 1.52 -5.31 13.18
CA LEU A 27 0.28 -5.48 12.42
C LEU A 27 -0.96 -4.98 13.19
N ARG A 28 -1.04 -5.28 14.49
CA ARG A 28 -2.13 -4.84 15.37
C ARG A 28 -2.16 -3.32 15.49
N SER A 29 -1.02 -2.71 15.82
CA SER A 29 -0.85 -1.26 15.86
C SER A 29 -1.21 -0.62 14.52
N SER A 30 -0.74 -1.20 13.41
CA SER A 30 -1.02 -0.72 12.06
C SER A 30 -2.50 -0.75 11.70
N LYS A 31 -3.28 -1.72 12.22
CA LYS A 31 -4.73 -1.77 12.03
C LYS A 31 -5.46 -0.77 12.93
N LYS A 32 -5.03 -0.63 14.18
CA LYS A 32 -5.67 0.21 15.20
C LYS A 32 -5.43 1.71 14.94
N ARG A 33 -4.19 2.09 14.61
CA ARG A 33 -3.70 3.47 14.67
C ARG A 33 -3.35 4.08 13.33
N CYS A 34 -3.01 3.24 12.34
CA CYS A 34 -2.62 3.74 11.03
C CYS A 34 -3.80 3.78 10.04
N ARG A 35 -3.94 4.92 9.35
CA ARG A 35 -4.86 5.06 8.21
C ARG A 35 -4.04 5.40 6.96
N VAL A 36 -4.46 4.89 5.81
CA VAL A 36 -3.84 5.22 4.52
C VAL A 36 -4.89 5.91 3.67
N SER A 37 -4.59 7.12 3.22
CA SER A 37 -5.48 7.89 2.34
C SER A 37 -5.37 7.45 0.88
N GLU A 38 -6.27 7.95 0.04
CA GLU A 38 -6.31 7.63 -1.41
C GLU A 38 -5.05 8.09 -2.14
N ASP A 39 -4.43 9.18 -1.70
CA ASP A 39 -3.14 9.69 -2.17
C ASP A 39 -1.93 8.99 -1.53
N LYS A 40 -2.16 7.85 -0.86
CA LYS A 40 -1.15 6.98 -0.23
C LYS A 40 -0.41 7.60 0.96
N ARG A 41 -0.85 8.73 1.50
CA ARG A 41 -0.29 9.27 2.74
C ARG A 41 -0.68 8.39 3.91
N VAL A 42 0.24 8.19 4.83
CA VAL A 42 0.01 7.47 6.08
C VAL A 42 -0.33 8.46 7.18
N TYR A 43 -1.34 8.14 7.96
CA TYR A 43 -1.72 8.87 9.15
C TYR A 43 -1.53 7.96 10.36
N LEU A 44 -0.92 8.47 11.42
CA LEU A 44 -0.79 7.84 12.72
C LEU A 44 -1.64 8.64 13.71
N ASP A 45 -2.66 8.01 14.30
CA ASP A 45 -3.60 8.67 15.23
C ASP A 45 -4.21 9.97 14.67
N ASP A 46 -4.62 9.91 13.40
CA ASP A 46 -5.20 11.02 12.63
C ASP A 46 -4.25 12.19 12.27
N GLU A 47 -2.97 12.09 12.63
CA GLU A 47 -1.92 13.02 12.20
C GLU A 47 -1.13 12.45 11.01
N ILE A 48 -0.71 13.31 10.07
CA ILE A 48 0.10 12.87 8.92
C ILE A 48 1.46 12.38 9.43
N PHE A 49 1.83 11.15 9.06
CA PHE A 49 3.13 10.59 9.36
C PHE A 49 4.04 10.70 8.12
N ASP A 50 5.13 11.46 8.25
CA ASP A 50 6.16 11.55 7.23
C ASP A 50 7.41 10.77 7.66
N LEU A 51 7.74 9.72 6.91
CA LEU A 51 8.90 8.89 7.21
C LEU A 51 10.20 9.65 7.02
N ASP A 52 10.28 10.61 6.08
CA ASP A 52 11.51 11.33 5.76
C ASP A 52 12.03 12.11 6.98
N GLU A 53 11.13 12.62 7.82
CA GLU A 53 11.47 13.29 9.08
C GLU A 53 12.06 12.33 10.13
N HIS A 54 11.79 11.03 10.00
CA HIS A 54 12.14 9.99 10.97
C HIS A 54 13.24 9.03 10.49
N VAL A 55 13.73 9.16 9.26
CA VAL A 55 14.75 8.26 8.67
C VAL A 55 15.99 8.08 9.57
N PRO A 56 16.60 9.14 10.14
CA PRO A 56 17.78 8.97 11.00
C PRO A 56 17.49 8.08 12.22
N LEU A 57 16.31 8.24 12.81
CA LEU A 57 15.88 7.49 13.99
C LEU A 57 15.52 6.04 13.62
N ALA A 58 14.86 5.83 12.48
CA ALA A 58 14.58 4.51 11.94
C ALA A 58 15.87 3.71 11.67
N LEU A 59 16.90 4.34 11.12
CA LEU A 59 18.20 3.72 10.91
C LEU A 59 18.89 3.34 12.23
N GLU A 60 18.81 4.21 13.24
CA GLU A 60 19.36 3.91 14.57
C GLU A 60 18.61 2.72 15.20
N ILE A 61 17.28 2.69 15.14
CA ILE A 61 16.47 1.56 15.61
C ILE A 61 16.93 0.23 14.96
N LEU A 62 17.14 0.21 13.64
CA LEU A 62 17.61 -1.00 12.93
C LEU A 62 19.06 -1.36 13.26
N SER A 63 19.88 -0.39 13.65
CA SER A 63 21.25 -0.59 14.10
C SER A 63 21.26 -1.23 15.49
N THR A 64 20.49 -0.67 16.42
CA THR A 64 20.40 -1.12 17.81
C THR A 64 19.65 -2.44 17.96
N HIS A 65 18.62 -2.69 17.14
CA HIS A 65 17.81 -3.91 17.21
C HIS A 65 17.70 -4.64 15.85
N PRO A 66 18.75 -5.40 15.45
CA PRO A 66 18.80 -6.10 14.16
C PRO A 66 17.63 -7.05 13.84
N PRO A 67 17.02 -7.79 14.79
CA PRO A 67 15.88 -8.69 14.49
C PRO A 67 14.68 -7.98 13.84
N LEU A 68 14.52 -6.69 14.10
CA LEU A 68 13.46 -5.89 13.48
C LEU A 68 13.63 -5.76 11.95
N LYS A 69 14.85 -5.92 11.42
CA LYS A 69 15.09 -5.99 9.97
C LYS A 69 14.37 -7.18 9.34
N ASP A 70 14.38 -8.33 10.00
CA ASP A 70 13.71 -9.54 9.51
C ASP A 70 12.19 -9.39 9.56
N VAL A 71 11.68 -8.76 10.63
CA VAL A 71 10.26 -8.43 10.76
C VAL A 71 9.84 -7.46 9.65
N ARG A 72 10.60 -6.38 9.43
CA ARG A 72 10.38 -5.43 8.35
C ARG A 72 10.37 -6.12 6.98
N PHE A 73 11.36 -6.97 6.69
CA PHE A 73 11.46 -7.67 5.41
C PHE A 73 10.30 -8.64 5.16
N LYS A 74 9.75 -9.26 6.22
CA LYS A 74 8.57 -10.13 6.12
C LYS A 74 7.28 -9.34 5.90
N LEU A 75 7.18 -8.12 6.42
CA LEU A 75 5.98 -7.29 6.34
C LEU A 75 5.98 -6.35 5.13
N VAL A 76 7.13 -5.86 4.67
CA VAL A 76 7.27 -4.86 3.60
C VAL A 76 8.06 -5.44 2.42
N PRO A 77 7.62 -5.23 1.16
CA PRO A 77 6.40 -4.54 0.73
C PRO A 77 5.17 -5.44 0.68
N GLY A 78 5.28 -6.73 1.06
CA GLY A 78 4.26 -7.74 0.78
C GLY A 78 2.94 -7.58 1.55
N ARG A 79 2.98 -7.17 2.82
CA ARG A 79 1.79 -7.04 3.70
C ARG A 79 1.41 -5.59 4.01
N MET A 80 2.37 -4.66 3.99
CA MET A 80 2.14 -3.24 4.21
C MET A 80 3.20 -2.38 3.52
N MET A 81 2.90 -1.07 3.39
CA MET A 81 3.84 -0.07 2.89
C MET A 81 4.91 0.25 3.94
N GLU A 82 6.09 0.70 3.48
CA GLU A 82 7.21 1.09 4.32
C GLU A 82 6.83 2.16 5.35
N GLU A 83 6.21 3.26 4.92
CA GLU A 83 5.73 4.33 5.81
C GLU A 83 4.74 3.82 6.87
N ARG A 84 3.85 2.90 6.48
CA ARG A 84 2.85 2.33 7.39
C ARG A 84 3.48 1.41 8.44
N PHE A 85 4.54 0.68 8.07
CA PHE A 85 5.33 -0.11 9.02
C PHE A 85 5.96 0.79 10.08
N TRP A 86 6.62 1.87 9.64
CA TRP A 86 7.28 2.80 10.55
C TRP A 86 6.28 3.55 11.43
N ALA A 87 5.18 4.07 10.86
CA ALA A 87 4.12 4.71 11.63
C ALA A 87 3.62 3.80 12.77
N ALA A 88 3.33 2.53 12.47
CA ALA A 88 2.85 1.57 13.45
C ALA A 88 3.88 1.30 14.55
N LEU A 89 5.16 1.16 14.19
CA LEU A 89 6.26 0.96 15.13
C LEU A 89 6.47 2.18 16.03
N PHE A 90 6.51 3.38 15.45
CA PHE A 90 6.64 4.63 16.22
C PHE A 90 5.44 4.83 17.15
N GLY A 91 4.24 4.46 16.72
CA GLY A 91 3.07 4.40 17.60
C GLY A 91 3.34 3.57 18.86
N ILE A 92 3.78 2.31 18.70
CA ILE A 92 4.08 1.41 19.84
C ILE A 92 5.13 2.02 20.77
N LEU A 93 6.19 2.60 20.20
CA LEU A 93 7.28 3.20 20.96
C LEU A 93 6.86 4.47 21.71
N ASN A 94 5.99 5.29 21.13
CA ASN A 94 5.48 6.52 21.75
C ASN A 94 4.51 6.25 22.91
N ASP A 95 3.74 5.17 22.84
CA ASP A 95 2.82 4.77 23.92
C ASP A 95 3.52 4.09 25.09
N GLY A 96 4.83 3.82 24.97
CA GLY A 96 5.62 3.18 26.01
C GLY A 96 5.49 1.65 26.03
N GLY A 97 5.02 1.02 24.95
CA GLY A 97 4.97 -0.43 24.83
C GLY A 97 3.80 -0.95 23.99
N VAL A 98 3.70 -2.27 23.94
CA VAL A 98 2.55 -2.95 23.35
C VAL A 98 1.39 -2.81 24.32
N ASP A 99 0.27 -2.22 23.88
CA ASP A 99 -1.00 -2.23 24.64
C ASP A 99 -1.41 -3.70 24.90
N ILE A 100 -1.21 -4.17 26.14
CA ILE A 100 -1.67 -5.49 26.60
C ILE A 100 -3.18 -5.45 26.92
N ASP A 101 -3.73 -4.25 27.11
CA ASP A 101 -5.11 -4.02 27.55
C ASP A 101 -6.12 -4.11 26.39
N GLU A 102 -6.25 -5.26 25.72
CA GLU A 102 -7.49 -5.69 25.03
C GLU A 102 -7.41 -7.13 24.45
N VAL A 103 -7.12 -8.13 25.30
CA VAL A 103 -7.26 -9.56 24.91
C VAL A 103 -8.43 -10.23 25.65
N VAL A 104 -9.41 -9.44 26.11
CA VAL A 104 -10.67 -9.97 26.65
C VAL A 104 -11.86 -9.38 25.90
N GLY A 105 -11.83 -9.63 24.60
CA GLY A 105 -13.00 -9.64 23.74
C GLY A 105 -12.61 -10.55 22.61
N ASP A 106 -13.33 -11.66 22.44
CA ASP A 106 -13.35 -12.41 21.18
C ASP A 106 -13.76 -11.42 20.09
N VAL A 107 -12.79 -10.67 19.56
CA VAL A 107 -12.92 -10.09 18.24
C VAL A 107 -12.76 -11.31 17.36
N ALA A 108 -13.91 -11.88 16.99
CA ALA A 108 -13.99 -12.83 15.90
C ALA A 108 -13.03 -12.36 14.81
N ILE A 109 -12.13 -13.25 14.41
CA ILE A 109 -11.27 -13.01 13.26
C ILE A 109 -12.22 -13.01 12.06
N ASP A 110 -12.81 -11.86 11.76
CA ASP A 110 -13.44 -11.56 10.48
C ASP A 110 -12.31 -11.37 9.46
N ASP A 111 -11.73 -12.50 9.03
CA ASP A 111 -10.96 -12.61 7.79
C ASP A 111 -11.90 -12.73 6.56
N ASP A 112 -13.21 -12.54 6.78
CA ASP A 112 -14.21 -12.14 5.83
C ASP A 112 -14.60 -10.67 6.06
N TYR A 113 -14.41 -9.82 5.04
CA TYR A 113 -15.16 -8.57 4.97
C TYR A 113 -16.61 -8.95 4.62
N GLU A 114 -17.35 -9.49 5.59
CA GLU A 114 -18.75 -9.84 5.47
C GLU A 114 -19.56 -8.53 5.48
N THR A 115 -20.18 -8.30 4.33
CA THR A 115 -21.35 -7.47 4.09
C THR A 115 -22.20 -7.31 5.36
N GLY A 116 -22.19 -6.11 5.94
CA GLY A 116 -23.25 -5.71 6.86
C GLY A 116 -24.58 -5.77 6.11
N ASP A 117 -25.32 -6.86 6.32
CA ASP A 117 -26.75 -6.94 6.11
C ASP A 117 -27.37 -5.99 7.14
N GLU A 118 -27.79 -4.82 6.70
CA GLU A 118 -28.62 -3.94 7.53
C GLU A 118 -30.00 -4.60 7.65
N VAL A 119 -30.25 -5.15 8.84
CA VAL A 119 -31.60 -5.44 9.33
C VAL A 119 -32.37 -4.13 9.33
N GLU A 120 -33.45 -4.07 8.56
CA GLU A 120 -34.44 -2.99 8.59
C GLU A 120 -35.00 -2.86 10.01
N VAL A 121 -34.66 -1.77 10.71
CA VAL A 121 -35.32 -1.40 11.96
C VAL A 121 -36.44 -0.44 11.64
N ASP A 122 -37.66 -0.95 11.65
CA ASP A 122 -38.88 -0.17 11.56
C ASP A 122 -39.02 0.82 12.73
N ASN A 123 -38.85 2.10 12.39
CA ASN A 123 -39.70 3.23 12.76
C ASN A 123 -40.54 3.10 14.06
N ILE A 124 -40.03 3.60 15.19
CA ILE A 124 -40.86 3.99 16.33
C ILE A 124 -40.55 5.43 16.75
N ASN A 125 -41.62 6.23 16.68
CA ASN A 125 -41.77 7.63 17.08
C ASN A 125 -41.38 7.95 18.54
N ASN A 126 -40.85 9.17 18.72
CA ASN A 126 -41.04 10.12 19.83
C ASN A 126 -41.11 9.61 21.29
N ASN A 127 -40.15 10.02 22.13
CA ASN A 127 -40.30 11.16 23.06
C ASN A 127 -39.12 11.25 24.07
N GLY A 128 -38.68 12.49 24.31
CA GLY A 128 -38.26 13.05 25.60
C GLY A 128 -37.30 12.26 26.51
N GLY A 129 -36.10 12.80 26.71
CA GLY A 129 -35.27 12.41 27.84
C GLY A 129 -33.87 13.04 27.82
N SER A 130 -33.74 14.22 28.43
CA SER A 130 -32.44 14.78 28.84
C SER A 130 -31.74 13.81 29.80
N PRO A 131 -30.41 13.67 29.72
CA PRO A 131 -29.64 13.81 30.95
C PRO A 131 -28.34 14.61 30.81
N HIS A 132 -28.02 15.22 31.95
CA HIS A 132 -26.84 16.02 32.29
C HIS A 132 -25.47 15.34 32.06
N GLY A 133 -24.50 16.18 31.65
CA GLY A 133 -23.13 16.26 32.19
C GLY A 133 -22.14 15.15 31.77
N LYS A 134 -20.88 15.42 31.43
CA LYS A 134 -19.97 16.52 31.78
C LYS A 134 -18.94 16.65 30.66
N ALA A 135 -18.75 17.85 30.11
CA ALA A 135 -17.58 18.21 29.34
C ALA A 135 -16.67 19.07 30.22
N ALA A 136 -15.40 18.66 30.32
CA ALA A 136 -14.36 19.36 31.02
C ALA A 136 -13.78 20.46 30.12
N GLN A 137 -13.61 21.63 30.75
CA GLN A 137 -12.61 22.69 30.52
C GLN A 137 -12.49 23.32 29.12
N VAL A 138 -12.38 24.65 29.09
CA VAL A 138 -11.13 25.34 28.71
C VAL A 138 -11.37 26.86 28.58
N HIS A 139 -10.51 27.60 29.27
CA HIS A 139 -10.11 29.01 29.16
C HIS A 139 -11.15 30.14 29.02
N GLN A 140 -11.38 30.76 30.18
CA GLN A 140 -11.82 32.12 30.40
C GLN A 140 -10.68 33.09 30.03
N TYR A 141 -10.85 33.88 28.97
CA TYR A 141 -10.08 35.10 28.75
C TYR A 141 -10.96 36.31 29.10
N ASP A 142 -10.35 37.24 29.83
CA ASP A 142 -10.92 38.47 30.35
C ASP A 142 -11.71 39.27 29.31
N GLN A 143 -12.97 39.53 29.63
CA GLN A 143 -13.84 40.44 28.90
C GLN A 143 -13.93 41.74 29.69
N MET A 144 -13.15 42.75 29.30
CA MET A 144 -13.36 44.12 29.77
C MET A 144 -14.55 44.74 29.04
N ASN A 145 -15.40 45.36 29.84
CA ASN A 145 -16.58 46.14 29.47
C ASN A 145 -16.30 47.15 28.35
N THR A 146 -17.21 47.22 27.38
CA THR A 146 -17.52 48.47 26.69
C THR A 146 -19.01 48.51 26.39
N GLU A 147 -19.73 49.23 27.23
CA GLU A 147 -21.13 49.60 26.99
C GLU A 147 -21.18 50.56 25.81
N GLY A 148 -21.73 50.09 24.69
CA GLY A 148 -22.02 50.89 23.52
C GLY A 148 -23.31 50.37 22.90
N GLN A 149 -24.43 51.02 23.26
CA GLN A 149 -25.70 50.83 22.57
C GLN A 149 -25.54 51.22 21.09
N ALA A 150 -25.46 50.23 20.22
CA ALA A 150 -25.61 50.39 18.78
C ALA A 150 -26.62 49.35 18.28
N SER A 151 -27.82 49.85 18.00
CA SER A 151 -28.87 49.19 17.25
C SER A 151 -28.38 48.88 15.83
N ALA A 152 -28.32 47.59 15.48
CA ALA A 152 -28.35 47.04 14.11
C ALA A 152 -28.46 45.51 14.18
N ASP A 153 -29.67 45.00 14.47
CA ASP A 153 -30.00 43.56 14.61
C ASP A 153 -30.12 42.81 13.27
N ALA A 154 -29.20 43.03 12.34
CA ALA A 154 -29.08 42.21 11.14
C ALA A 154 -27.65 41.65 11.06
N PRO A 155 -27.46 40.31 11.13
CA PRO A 155 -26.17 39.70 10.88
C PRO A 155 -25.61 40.23 9.55
N PRO A 156 -24.33 40.63 9.49
CA PRO A 156 -23.73 41.08 8.25
C PRO A 156 -23.97 40.06 7.13
N SER A 157 -24.48 40.51 5.98
CA SER A 157 -24.90 39.65 4.85
C SER A 157 -23.85 38.62 4.41
N TYR A 158 -22.56 38.91 4.60
CA TYR A 158 -21.47 37.97 4.27
C TYR A 158 -21.42 36.74 5.20
N LEU A 159 -21.93 36.82 6.44
CA LEU A 159 -21.96 35.67 7.35
C LEU A 159 -22.98 34.62 6.91
N GLU A 160 -24.09 35.04 6.32
CA GLU A 160 -25.09 34.13 5.76
C GLU A 160 -24.54 33.41 4.53
N GLU A 161 -23.79 34.12 3.68
CA GLU A 161 -23.08 33.53 2.55
C GLU A 161 -22.01 32.51 2.98
N ILE A 162 -21.22 32.81 4.02
CA ILE A 162 -20.24 31.87 4.58
C ILE A 162 -20.93 30.60 5.09
N LYS A 163 -22.05 30.73 5.80
CA LYS A 163 -22.83 29.57 6.27
C LYS A 163 -23.36 28.73 5.10
N ALA A 164 -23.90 29.37 4.07
CA ALA A 164 -24.38 28.68 2.88
C ALA A 164 -23.24 27.93 2.16
N GLN A 165 -22.04 28.52 2.08
CA GLN A 165 -20.86 27.87 1.51
C GLN A 165 -20.40 26.67 2.36
N GLN A 166 -20.37 26.79 3.68
CA GLN A 166 -20.01 25.70 4.59
C GLN A 166 -20.99 24.51 4.50
N GLU A 167 -22.29 24.78 4.36
CA GLU A 167 -23.29 23.74 4.12
C GLU A 167 -23.11 23.06 2.77
N LEU A 168 -22.76 23.82 1.72
CA LEU A 168 -22.50 23.26 0.40
C LEU A 168 -21.27 22.34 0.42
N ILE A 169 -20.18 22.77 1.06
CA ILE A 169 -18.98 21.94 1.24
C ILE A 169 -19.33 20.65 2.00
N SER A 170 -20.11 20.75 3.07
CA SER A 170 -20.54 19.58 3.86
C SER A 170 -21.38 18.60 3.03
N ARG A 171 -22.27 19.12 2.17
CA ARG A 171 -23.05 18.30 1.23
C ARG A 171 -22.16 17.61 0.19
N LEU A 172 -21.19 18.32 -0.38
CA LEU A 172 -20.25 17.76 -1.35
C LEU A 172 -19.37 16.66 -0.72
N GLN A 173 -18.85 16.88 0.48
CA GLN A 173 -18.08 15.88 1.22
C GLN A 173 -18.90 14.63 1.54
N LYS A 174 -20.18 14.79 1.91
CA LYS A 174 -21.09 13.65 2.09
C LYS A 174 -21.31 12.90 0.78
N SER A 175 -21.58 13.61 -0.32
CA SER A 175 -21.77 13.01 -1.65
C SER A 175 -20.53 12.25 -2.13
N LEU A 176 -19.33 12.79 -1.88
CA LEU A 176 -18.06 12.13 -2.22
C LEU A 176 -17.88 10.81 -1.45
N ARG A 177 -18.17 10.81 -0.14
CA ARG A 177 -18.13 9.58 0.67
C ARG A 177 -19.10 8.52 0.16
N GLU A 178 -20.32 8.92 -0.20
CA GLU A 178 -21.32 8.03 -0.79
C GLU A 178 -20.88 7.47 -2.16
N ALA A 179 -20.26 8.30 -3.00
CA ALA A 179 -19.72 7.88 -4.29
C ALA A 179 -18.56 6.88 -4.13
N ASN A 180 -17.60 7.15 -3.24
CA ASN A 180 -16.48 6.24 -2.97
C ASN A 180 -16.95 4.93 -2.34
N HIS A 181 -18.01 4.96 -1.52
CA HIS A 181 -18.68 3.75 -1.04
C HIS A 181 -19.29 2.94 -2.19
N LYS A 182 -20.01 3.59 -3.13
CA LYS A 182 -20.58 2.92 -4.32
C LYS A 182 -19.50 2.29 -5.20
N ILE A 183 -18.38 2.99 -5.44
CA ILE A 183 -17.25 2.47 -6.23
C ILE A 183 -16.67 1.21 -5.59
N ARG A 184 -16.44 1.22 -4.27
CA ARG A 184 -15.96 0.03 -3.53
C ARG A 184 -16.94 -1.14 -3.64
N LYS A 185 -18.24 -0.88 -3.50
CA LYS A 185 -19.29 -1.91 -3.66
C LYS A 185 -19.27 -2.55 -5.05
N LEU A 186 -19.22 -1.74 -6.11
CA LEU A 186 -19.14 -2.24 -7.49
C LEU A 186 -17.85 -3.02 -7.75
N SER A 187 -16.71 -2.58 -7.19
CA SER A 187 -15.44 -3.30 -7.31
C SER A 187 -15.50 -4.70 -6.69
N LEU A 188 -16.15 -4.84 -5.53
CA LEU A 188 -16.37 -6.13 -4.89
C LEU A 188 -17.30 -7.03 -5.71
N GLU A 189 -18.36 -6.47 -6.29
CA GLU A 189 -19.29 -7.19 -7.17
C GLU A 189 -18.59 -7.72 -8.43
N VAL A 190 -17.77 -6.89 -9.09
CA VAL A 190 -16.92 -7.31 -10.22
C VAL A 190 -15.97 -8.44 -9.82
N HIS A 191 -15.40 -8.39 -8.61
CA HIS A 191 -14.52 -9.45 -8.13
C HIS A 191 -15.28 -10.76 -7.86
N LYS A 192 -16.45 -10.69 -7.22
CA LYS A 192 -17.35 -11.84 -7.01
C LYS A 192 -17.74 -12.49 -8.34
N GLU A 193 -18.09 -11.68 -9.35
CA GLU A 193 -18.41 -12.15 -10.70
C GLU A 193 -17.21 -12.78 -11.44
N ARG A 194 -15.99 -12.27 -11.25
CA ARG A 194 -14.78 -12.91 -11.79
C ARG A 194 -14.50 -14.26 -11.12
N LYS A 195 -14.70 -14.35 -9.80
CA LYS A 195 -14.53 -15.60 -9.04
C LYS A 195 -15.58 -16.63 -9.45
N LYS A 196 -16.85 -16.23 -9.57
CA LYS A 196 -17.94 -17.08 -10.04
C LYS A 196 -17.66 -17.66 -11.43
N ARG A 197 -17.19 -16.83 -12.38
CA ARG A 197 -16.79 -17.30 -13.72
C ARG A 197 -15.61 -18.28 -13.70
N HIS A 198 -14.68 -18.12 -12.76
CA HIS A 198 -13.59 -19.07 -12.56
C HIS A 198 -14.12 -20.42 -12.04
N ASP A 199 -15.00 -20.39 -11.03
CA ASP A 199 -15.55 -21.62 -10.42
C ASP A 199 -16.48 -22.36 -11.40
N GLU A 200 -17.27 -21.64 -12.20
CA GLU A 200 -18.13 -22.22 -13.26
C GLU A 200 -17.31 -22.74 -14.45
N GLY A 201 -16.19 -22.10 -14.79
CA GLY A 201 -15.29 -22.54 -15.87
C GLY A 201 -14.48 -23.79 -15.54
N VAL A 202 -14.26 -24.09 -14.25
CA VAL A 202 -13.58 -25.30 -13.79
C VAL A 202 -14.51 -26.53 -13.77
N SER A 203 -15.83 -26.32 -13.79
CA SER A 203 -16.82 -27.42 -13.69
C SER A 203 -17.23 -28.03 -15.04
N ASN A 204 -16.78 -27.50 -16.18
CA ASN A 204 -17.11 -28.05 -17.50
C ASN A 204 -15.85 -28.47 -18.26
N GLY A 205 -15.58 -29.77 -18.22
CA GLY A 205 -14.93 -30.48 -19.32
C GLY A 205 -13.46 -30.78 -19.12
N GLU A 206 -13.21 -32.01 -18.69
CA GLU A 206 -12.08 -32.81 -19.15
C GLU A 206 -11.88 -32.61 -20.67
N THR A 207 -10.70 -32.16 -21.05
CA THR A 207 -10.09 -32.62 -22.30
C THR A 207 -8.59 -32.68 -22.05
N GLN A 208 -8.15 -33.89 -21.71
CA GLN A 208 -6.75 -34.29 -21.89
C GLN A 208 -6.40 -34.04 -23.35
N GLN A 209 -5.64 -32.98 -23.63
CA GLN A 209 -4.95 -32.82 -24.88
C GLN A 209 -3.46 -33.01 -24.60
N GLU A 210 -3.02 -34.26 -24.79
CA GLU A 210 -1.61 -34.61 -24.94
C GLU A 210 -1.04 -33.82 -26.11
N HIS A 211 -0.44 -32.66 -25.84
CA HIS A 211 0.47 -32.03 -26.79
C HIS A 211 1.86 -32.58 -26.55
N SER A 212 2.17 -33.58 -27.36
CA SER A 212 3.50 -34.10 -27.64
C SER A 212 4.43 -32.96 -28.08
N GLY A 213 5.68 -33.10 -27.66
CA GLY A 213 6.64 -32.01 -27.61
C GLY A 213 7.01 -31.41 -28.95
N GLN A 214 7.38 -30.13 -28.88
CA GLN A 214 8.43 -29.54 -29.69
C GLN A 214 8.92 -28.27 -28.99
N SER A 215 10.05 -28.39 -28.30
CA SER A 215 10.79 -27.28 -27.73
C SER A 215 11.44 -26.43 -28.83
N PRO A 216 11.18 -25.11 -28.94
CA PRO A 216 12.05 -24.23 -29.68
C PRO A 216 13.21 -23.84 -28.75
N SER A 217 14.34 -24.51 -28.94
CA SER A 217 15.62 -24.22 -28.30
C SER A 217 16.29 -22.98 -28.91
N LEU A 218 15.69 -21.80 -28.75
CA LEU A 218 16.32 -20.55 -29.14
C LEU A 218 16.13 -19.54 -28.00
N CYS A 219 17.23 -19.28 -27.30
CA CYS A 219 17.32 -18.18 -26.33
C CYS A 219 17.29 -16.86 -27.12
N PRO A 220 16.28 -16.00 -26.95
CA PRO A 220 16.17 -14.75 -27.72
C PRO A 220 17.27 -13.73 -27.39
N ARG A 221 18.05 -13.97 -26.32
CA ARG A 221 19.04 -13.00 -25.83
C ARG A 221 20.44 -13.17 -26.41
N CYS A 222 20.71 -14.30 -27.06
CA CYS A 222 21.99 -14.54 -27.72
C CYS A 222 21.72 -15.17 -29.07
N ASN A 223 21.75 -14.36 -30.13
CA ASN A 223 21.68 -14.78 -31.53
C ASN A 223 22.91 -15.61 -31.97
N SER A 224 23.53 -16.31 -31.03
CA SER A 224 24.66 -17.21 -31.22
C SER A 224 24.12 -18.50 -31.81
N LYS A 225 24.35 -18.68 -33.12
CA LYS A 225 24.25 -20.00 -33.75
C LYS A 225 24.96 -21.00 -32.84
N LEU A 226 24.26 -22.08 -32.44
CA LEU A 226 24.82 -23.25 -31.77
C LEU A 226 25.80 -23.98 -32.72
N GLY A 227 26.82 -23.28 -33.19
CA GLY A 227 27.99 -23.85 -33.82
C GLY A 227 28.84 -24.42 -32.70
N SER A 228 28.64 -25.71 -32.43
CA SER A 228 29.66 -26.65 -31.98
C SER A 228 30.92 -26.02 -31.37
N GLN A 229 30.79 -25.37 -30.21
CA GLN A 229 31.96 -24.99 -29.42
C GLN A 229 32.24 -26.10 -28.42
N PRO A 230 33.53 -26.38 -28.16
CA PRO A 230 33.98 -27.51 -27.37
C PRO A 230 33.35 -27.41 -25.99
N GLN A 231 32.72 -28.50 -25.56
CA GLN A 231 32.23 -28.67 -24.20
C GLN A 231 33.38 -28.31 -23.26
N GLN A 232 33.34 -27.11 -22.69
CA GLN A 232 34.19 -26.79 -21.56
C GLN A 232 33.75 -27.74 -20.45
N GLN A 233 34.58 -28.77 -20.23
CA GLN A 233 34.43 -29.67 -19.11
C GLN A 233 34.76 -28.87 -17.86
N HIS A 234 33.76 -28.17 -17.33
CA HIS A 234 33.87 -27.58 -16.01
C HIS A 234 34.04 -28.75 -15.02
N SER A 235 35.17 -28.82 -14.32
CA SER A 235 35.48 -29.89 -13.37
C SER A 235 34.74 -29.78 -12.05
N GLY A 236 33.65 -29.00 -12.00
CA GLY A 236 32.89 -28.68 -10.80
C GLY A 236 31.50 -29.31 -10.81
N HIS A 237 30.94 -29.52 -9.62
CA HIS A 237 29.55 -29.92 -9.46
C HIS A 237 28.65 -28.67 -9.45
N TRP A 238 27.61 -28.66 -10.28
CA TRP A 238 26.61 -27.59 -10.25
C TRP A 238 25.67 -27.79 -9.06
N GLU A 239 25.78 -26.92 -8.07
CA GLU A 239 24.87 -26.92 -6.93
C GLU A 239 23.78 -25.85 -7.11
N MET A 240 22.53 -26.30 -7.18
CA MET A 240 21.37 -25.41 -7.26
C MET A 240 21.12 -24.72 -5.92
N HIS A 241 20.88 -23.41 -5.96
CA HIS A 241 20.53 -22.60 -4.79
C HIS A 241 19.31 -23.19 -4.05
N PRO A 242 19.28 -23.17 -2.71
CA PRO A 242 18.16 -23.69 -1.92
C PRO A 242 16.79 -23.15 -2.36
N ASP A 243 16.68 -21.85 -2.59
CA ASP A 243 15.42 -21.21 -3.02
C ASP A 243 14.91 -21.74 -4.37
N CYS A 244 15.82 -22.09 -5.29
CA CYS A 244 15.43 -22.71 -6.55
C CYS A 244 14.89 -24.13 -6.33
N LYS A 245 15.44 -24.87 -5.36
CA LYS A 245 14.91 -26.18 -4.95
C LYS A 245 13.52 -26.04 -4.32
N GLU A 246 13.28 -25.01 -3.50
CA GLU A 246 11.97 -24.73 -2.92
C GLU A 246 10.94 -24.33 -3.98
N PHE A 247 11.30 -23.42 -4.89
CA PHE A 247 10.45 -23.01 -6.00
C PHE A 247 10.01 -24.20 -6.87
N LEU A 248 10.91 -25.15 -7.14
CA LEU A 248 10.59 -26.34 -7.93
C LEU A 248 9.61 -27.29 -7.24
N LYS A 249 9.49 -27.24 -5.91
CA LYS A 249 8.54 -28.04 -5.14
C LYS A 249 7.12 -27.45 -5.11
N LEU A 250 6.93 -26.20 -5.52
CA LEU A 250 5.62 -25.54 -5.55
C LEU A 250 4.69 -26.14 -6.63
N ASP A 251 3.38 -25.95 -6.46
CA ASP A 251 2.37 -26.32 -7.44
C ASP A 251 2.52 -25.54 -8.75
N GLU A 252 2.14 -26.13 -9.89
CA GLU A 252 2.35 -25.51 -11.21
C GLU A 252 1.57 -24.20 -11.37
N HIS A 253 0.37 -24.10 -10.79
CA HIS A 253 -0.40 -22.85 -10.78
C HIS A 253 0.31 -21.74 -10.01
N LEU A 254 0.94 -22.06 -8.87
CA LEU A 254 1.67 -21.08 -8.08
C LEU A 254 2.97 -20.65 -8.77
N LYS A 255 3.69 -21.60 -9.40
CA LYS A 255 4.85 -21.31 -10.25
C LYS A 255 4.50 -20.36 -11.37
N GLU A 256 3.38 -20.59 -12.06
CA GLU A 256 2.94 -19.74 -13.16
C GLU A 256 2.61 -18.32 -12.70
N ASN A 257 1.93 -18.16 -11.56
CA ASN A 257 1.66 -16.84 -10.98
C ASN A 257 2.96 -16.10 -10.61
N LEU A 258 3.93 -16.80 -10.01
CA LEU A 258 5.23 -16.22 -9.68
C LEU A 258 6.04 -15.85 -10.93
N ARG A 259 5.95 -16.64 -12.00
CA ARG A 259 6.57 -16.33 -13.31
C ARG A 259 5.95 -15.07 -13.92
N LYS A 260 4.62 -14.95 -13.94
CA LYS A 260 3.90 -13.76 -14.45
C LYS A 260 4.25 -12.51 -13.66
N GLU A 261 4.28 -12.60 -12.33
CA GLU A 261 4.64 -11.46 -11.49
C GLU A 261 6.12 -11.06 -11.67
N LYS A 262 7.02 -12.03 -11.84
CA LYS A 262 8.42 -11.77 -12.22
C LYS A 262 8.52 -11.07 -13.57
N GLU A 263 7.79 -11.55 -14.58
CA GLU A 263 7.75 -10.93 -15.92
C GLU A 263 7.23 -9.50 -15.87
N LYS A 264 6.16 -9.27 -15.11
CA LYS A 264 5.60 -7.92 -14.88
C LYS A 264 6.64 -6.96 -14.30
N ARG A 265 7.38 -7.39 -13.26
CA ARG A 265 8.44 -6.58 -12.64
C ARG A 265 9.61 -6.33 -13.60
N LEU A 266 9.98 -7.33 -14.40
CA LEU A 266 11.01 -7.15 -15.43
C LEU A 266 10.57 -6.12 -16.47
N ASN A 267 9.33 -6.16 -16.93
CA ASN A 267 8.79 -5.18 -17.88
C ASN A 267 8.71 -3.77 -17.28
N GLU A 268 8.36 -3.66 -16.00
CA GLU A 268 8.38 -2.38 -15.29
C GLU A 268 9.79 -1.79 -15.21
N VAL A 269 10.78 -2.58 -14.80
CA VAL A 269 12.19 -2.16 -14.76
C VAL A 269 12.69 -1.79 -16.15
N LEU A 270 12.40 -2.60 -17.18
CA LEU A 270 12.77 -2.30 -18.56
C LEU A 270 12.14 -0.99 -19.03
N SER A 271 10.88 -0.73 -18.69
CA SER A 271 10.19 0.53 -18.99
C SER A 271 10.84 1.72 -18.29
N GLN A 272 11.23 1.56 -17.01
CA GLN A 272 11.92 2.59 -16.25
C GLN A 272 13.34 2.86 -16.78
N MET A 273 14.05 1.83 -17.26
CA MET A 273 15.42 1.96 -17.78
C MET A 273 15.50 2.34 -19.26
N LYS A 274 14.37 2.41 -19.95
CA LYS A 274 14.24 2.66 -21.38
C LYS A 274 14.88 3.94 -21.91
N PHE A 275 15.17 4.91 -21.03
CA PHE A 275 15.86 6.15 -21.37
C PHE A 275 17.39 6.00 -21.36
N ILE A 276 17.91 4.95 -20.72
CA ILE A 276 19.35 4.63 -20.70
C ILE A 276 19.63 3.83 -21.97
N LEU A 277 20.37 4.44 -22.88
CA LEU A 277 20.77 3.80 -24.13
C LEU A 277 21.93 2.84 -23.89
N ASP A 278 21.89 1.67 -24.53
CA ASP A 278 23.01 0.70 -24.48
C ASP A 278 24.22 1.17 -25.32
N SER A 279 23.99 2.01 -26.31
CA SER A 279 25.02 2.66 -27.14
C SER A 279 24.57 4.03 -27.63
N ASP A 280 25.51 4.82 -28.17
CA ASP A 280 25.22 6.12 -28.79
C ASP A 280 24.66 5.99 -30.23
N GLU A 281 24.43 4.77 -30.74
CA GLU A 281 23.85 4.55 -32.06
C GLU A 281 22.34 4.84 -32.08
N MET A 282 21.85 5.55 -33.10
CA MET A 282 20.43 5.93 -33.22
C MET A 282 19.46 4.73 -33.21
N LYS A 283 19.91 3.56 -33.67
CA LYS A 283 19.10 2.34 -33.69
C LYS A 283 18.77 1.81 -32.29
N ASP A 284 19.58 2.17 -31.29
CA ASP A 284 19.40 1.77 -29.90
C ASP A 284 18.59 2.83 -29.11
N THR A 285 18.19 3.92 -29.77
CA THR A 285 17.31 4.94 -29.18
C THR A 285 15.86 4.50 -29.16
N TYR A 286 15.16 4.83 -28.08
CA TYR A 286 13.72 4.65 -28.04
C TYR A 286 13.01 5.87 -28.63
N GLY A 287 12.22 5.64 -29.67
CA GLY A 287 11.50 6.70 -30.37
C GLY A 287 10.22 6.16 -31.03
N LYS A 288 9.51 7.06 -31.72
CA LYS A 288 8.41 6.68 -32.60
C LYS A 288 8.49 7.49 -33.89
N TRP A 289 8.23 6.85 -35.02
CA TRP A 289 8.15 7.52 -36.31
C TRP A 289 6.98 8.49 -36.33
N SER A 290 7.20 9.76 -36.67
CA SER A 290 6.14 10.77 -36.68
C SER A 290 5.04 10.50 -37.71
N CYS A 291 5.34 9.74 -38.77
CA CYS A 291 4.39 9.40 -39.84
C CYS A 291 3.41 8.27 -39.47
N CYS A 292 3.87 7.20 -38.81
CA CYS A 292 3.03 6.03 -38.46
C CYS A 292 2.93 5.68 -36.98
N GLY A 293 3.74 6.31 -36.13
CA GLY A 293 3.83 5.97 -34.72
C GLY A 293 4.51 4.62 -34.42
N LYS A 294 5.10 3.94 -35.43
CA LYS A 294 5.88 2.72 -35.19
C LYS A 294 7.11 3.04 -34.34
N GLU A 295 7.42 2.16 -33.39
CA GLU A 295 8.49 2.37 -32.39
C GLU A 295 9.83 1.71 -32.77
N GLU A 296 9.82 0.85 -33.79
CA GLU A 296 11.03 0.20 -34.30
C GLU A 296 11.81 1.16 -35.19
N TYR A 297 13.11 1.33 -34.93
CA TYR A 297 13.98 2.19 -35.74
C TYR A 297 14.05 1.74 -37.21
N GLU A 298 13.97 0.44 -37.50
CA GLU A 298 14.00 -0.09 -38.87
C GLU A 298 12.61 -0.42 -39.44
N ALA A 299 11.57 0.25 -38.93
CA ALA A 299 10.21 0.02 -39.41
C ALA A 299 10.07 0.28 -40.93
N GLU A 300 9.50 -0.69 -41.67
CA GLU A 300 9.25 -0.53 -43.10
C GLU A 300 8.46 0.76 -43.41
N GLU A 301 8.92 1.47 -44.45
CA GLU A 301 8.45 2.78 -44.89
C GLU A 301 6.92 2.88 -44.96
N CYS A 302 6.38 4.00 -44.48
CA CYS A 302 5.01 4.38 -44.77
C CYS A 302 4.87 4.61 -46.28
N LYS A 303 4.16 3.71 -46.96
CA LYS A 303 3.59 4.04 -48.27
C LYS A 303 2.57 5.15 -48.05
N GLU A 304 2.86 6.34 -48.58
CA GLU A 304 1.91 7.45 -48.71
C GLU A 304 0.67 7.03 -49.49
#